data_AF-A0A397GZ71-F1
#
_entry.id   AF-A0A397GZ71-F1
#
_cell.length_a   1.000
_cell.length_b   1.000
_cell.length_c   1.000
_cell.angle_alpha   90.00
_cell.angle_beta   90.00
_cell.angle_gamma   90.00
#
_symmetry.space_group_name_H-M   'P 1'
#
loop_
_entity.id
_entity.type
_entity.pdbx_description
1 polymer ?
#
loop_
_entity_poly.entity_id
_entity_poly.type
_entity_poly.pdbx_seq_one_letter_code
_entity_poly.pdbx_strand_id
1 'polypeptide(L)'
;MRYVGCTNITPYKKKESNLEFWTCAEDSSSDCASILYLYTKNLLNNIPYNPSEAEELVTIQDLQNKVDQFWNCFDTSIKMNKRGLDGKQRILSVIANNFGRYKIQENLKISNDLLNAARKYSQINGPGYIAINKSIVTRSRISKVKDREFEAFFADKDNVSMSSYKVHSKTNLPILYLKDNKEAL
;
A
#
# COMPACT_ATOMS: atom_id res chain seq x y z
N MET A 1 15.23 -33.82 -28.26
CA MET A 1 14.50 -34.42 -27.12
C MET A 1 14.00 -33.29 -26.23
N ARG A 2 12.70 -33.21 -25.90
CA ARG A 2 12.22 -32.36 -24.80
C ARG A 2 12.32 -33.21 -23.53
N TYR A 3 13.37 -33.00 -22.73
CA TYR A 3 13.52 -33.70 -21.46
C TYR A 3 12.56 -33.09 -20.45
N VAL A 4 11.53 -33.84 -20.09
CA VAL A 4 10.54 -33.45 -19.10
C VAL A 4 11.24 -33.41 -17.73
N GLY A 5 11.38 -32.23 -17.14
CA GLY A 5 12.00 -32.04 -15.82
C GLY A 5 13.36 -31.36 -15.78
N CYS A 6 13.92 -30.92 -16.92
CA CYS A 6 15.17 -30.15 -16.94
C CYS A 6 14.91 -28.66 -17.19
N THR A 7 15.64 -27.80 -16.49
CA THR A 7 15.61 -26.34 -16.65
C THR A 7 16.84 -25.87 -17.43
N ASN A 8 16.63 -25.02 -18.45
CA ASN A 8 17.74 -24.43 -19.22
C ASN A 8 18.39 -23.31 -18.40
N ILE A 9 19.71 -23.38 -18.23
CA ILE A 9 20.52 -22.43 -17.44
C ILE A 9 21.62 -21.77 -18.29
N THR A 10 21.43 -21.76 -19.62
CA THR A 10 22.40 -21.20 -20.56
C THR A 10 22.48 -19.68 -20.39
N PRO A 11 23.67 -19.09 -20.11
CA PRO A 11 23.79 -17.68 -19.78
C PRO A 11 23.90 -16.76 -21.01
N TYR A 12 23.85 -17.30 -22.22
CA TYR A 12 24.02 -16.57 -23.48
C TYR A 12 22.95 -16.92 -24.52
N LYS A 13 22.83 -16.11 -25.57
CA LYS A 13 21.84 -16.34 -26.63
C LYS A 13 22.34 -17.46 -27.56
N LYS A 14 21.43 -18.25 -28.12
CA LYS A 14 21.74 -19.32 -29.10
C LYS A 14 22.51 -18.86 -30.34
N LYS A 15 22.53 -17.55 -30.61
CA LYS A 15 23.32 -16.98 -31.72
C LYS A 15 24.81 -17.03 -31.44
N GLU A 16 25.21 -17.11 -30.17
CA GLU A 16 26.60 -17.13 -29.72
C GLU A 16 27.16 -18.55 -29.77
N SER A 17 26.46 -19.55 -29.23
CA SER A 17 26.87 -20.96 -29.31
C SER A 17 25.67 -21.91 -29.37
N ASN A 18 25.89 -23.06 -30.01
CA ASN A 18 24.92 -24.16 -30.03
C ASN A 18 24.94 -24.99 -28.73
N LEU A 19 25.92 -24.77 -27.85
CA LEU A 19 26.00 -25.45 -26.56
C LEU A 19 24.94 -24.87 -25.61
N GLU A 20 24.22 -25.76 -24.93
CA GLU A 20 23.23 -25.40 -23.92
C GLU A 20 23.59 -26.07 -22.60
N PHE A 21 23.35 -25.36 -21.50
CA PHE A 21 23.47 -25.89 -20.15
C PHE A 21 22.08 -26.16 -19.59
N TRP A 22 21.90 -27.33 -18.98
CA TRP A 22 20.63 -27.76 -18.41
C TRP A 22 20.88 -28.36 -17.02
N THR A 23 19.99 -28.08 -16.07
CA THR A 23 19.99 -28.71 -14.74
C THR A 23 18.71 -29.52 -14.53
N CYS A 24 18.85 -30.59 -13.75
CA CYS A 24 17.74 -31.40 -13.24
C CYS A 24 17.36 -31.04 -11.79
N ALA A 25 18.01 -30.04 -11.18
CA ALA A 25 17.69 -29.59 -9.83
C ALA A 25 16.30 -28.94 -9.79
N GLU A 26 15.56 -29.19 -8.71
CA GLU A 26 14.27 -28.51 -8.46
C GLU A 26 14.48 -26.99 -8.32
N ASP A 27 15.53 -26.59 -7.58
CA ASP A 27 16.00 -25.20 -7.52
C ASP A 27 17.24 -25.02 -8.40
N SER A 28 17.07 -24.31 -9.50
CA SER A 28 18.15 -24.02 -10.47
C SER A 28 19.03 -22.84 -10.08
N SER A 29 18.74 -22.14 -8.99
CA SER A 29 19.38 -20.86 -8.65
C SER A 29 20.90 -20.99 -8.45
N SER A 30 21.35 -22.03 -7.73
CA SER A 30 22.79 -22.27 -7.50
C SER A 30 23.53 -22.62 -8.79
N ASP A 31 22.89 -23.43 -9.64
CA ASP A 31 23.48 -23.93 -10.87
C ASP A 31 23.58 -22.80 -11.91
N CYS A 32 22.51 -22.01 -12.03
CA CYS A 32 22.49 -20.77 -12.81
C CYS A 32 23.63 -19.83 -12.38
N ALA A 33 23.77 -19.56 -11.08
CA ALA A 33 24.81 -18.67 -10.57
C ALA A 33 26.23 -19.19 -10.88
N SER A 34 26.44 -20.51 -10.75
CA SER A 34 27.73 -21.14 -11.01
C SER A 34 28.10 -21.10 -12.50
N ILE A 35 27.16 -21.44 -13.38
CA ILE A 35 27.38 -21.38 -14.84
C ILE A 35 27.57 -19.94 -15.30
N LEU A 36 26.78 -18.99 -14.80
CA LEU A 36 26.95 -17.57 -15.08
C LEU A 36 28.32 -17.06 -14.62
N TYR A 37 28.80 -17.47 -13.44
CA TYR A 37 30.13 -17.13 -12.96
C TYR A 37 31.22 -17.66 -13.91
N LEU A 38 31.15 -18.92 -14.32
CA LEU A 38 32.12 -19.50 -15.25
C LEU A 38 32.10 -18.77 -16.60
N TYR A 39 30.92 -18.42 -17.11
CA TYR A 39 30.77 -17.66 -18.35
C TYR A 39 31.40 -16.26 -18.24
N THR A 40 31.04 -15.52 -17.20
CA THR A 40 31.51 -14.14 -16.98
C THR A 40 33.00 -14.06 -16.66
N LYS A 41 33.60 -15.13 -16.14
CA LYS A 41 35.06 -15.25 -15.95
C LYS A 41 35.81 -15.83 -17.15
N ASN A 42 35.12 -16.07 -18.26
CA ASN A 42 35.68 -16.71 -19.46
C ASN A 42 36.36 -18.05 -19.15
N LEU A 43 35.75 -18.85 -18.26
CA LEU A 43 36.24 -20.18 -17.85
C LEU A 43 35.52 -21.32 -18.60
N LEU A 44 34.54 -21.00 -19.45
CA LEU A 44 33.86 -21.97 -20.31
C LEU A 44 34.55 -22.05 -21.68
N ASN A 45 35.37 -23.08 -21.86
CA ASN A 45 36.08 -23.32 -23.12
C ASN A 45 35.11 -23.55 -24.29
N ASN A 46 35.48 -23.09 -25.49
CA ASN A 46 34.74 -23.26 -26.75
C ASN A 46 33.39 -22.51 -26.80
N ILE A 47 33.20 -21.50 -25.95
CA ILE A 47 32.06 -20.58 -26.00
C ILE A 47 32.59 -19.21 -26.40
N PRO A 48 32.02 -18.55 -27.42
CA PRO A 48 32.42 -17.18 -27.74
C PRO A 48 32.07 -16.27 -26.57
N TYR A 49 33.07 -15.50 -26.14
CA TYR A 49 32.99 -14.61 -25.01
C TYR A 49 32.89 -13.17 -25.49
N ASN A 50 31.82 -12.49 -25.09
CA ASN A 50 31.65 -11.06 -25.29
C ASN A 50 31.65 -10.34 -23.92
N PRO A 51 32.69 -9.56 -23.60
CA PRO A 51 32.80 -8.90 -22.30
C PRO A 51 31.64 -7.93 -22.02
N SER A 52 31.10 -7.26 -23.05
CA SER A 52 29.99 -6.33 -22.86
C SER A 52 28.69 -7.05 -22.47
N GLU A 53 28.41 -8.23 -23.03
CA GLU A 53 27.22 -9.01 -22.67
C GLU A 53 27.41 -9.71 -21.32
N ALA A 54 28.63 -10.15 -21.00
CA ALA A 54 28.97 -10.67 -19.68
C ALA A 54 28.76 -9.60 -18.58
N GLU A 55 29.20 -8.36 -18.81
CA GLU A 55 28.99 -7.23 -17.89
C GLU A 55 27.50 -6.89 -17.73
N GLU A 56 26.72 -6.93 -18.81
CA GLU A 56 25.27 -6.72 -18.76
C GLU A 56 24.58 -7.78 -17.88
N LEU A 57 24.93 -9.06 -18.06
CA LEU A 57 24.37 -10.17 -17.27
C LEU A 57 24.73 -10.07 -15.79
N VAL A 58 25.97 -9.72 -15.47
CA VAL A 58 26.40 -9.46 -14.07
C VAL A 58 25.56 -8.34 -13.47
N THR A 59 25.34 -7.26 -14.22
CA THR A 59 24.54 -6.11 -13.76
C THR A 59 23.09 -6.50 -13.51
N ILE A 60 22.49 -7.30 -14.40
CA ILE A 60 21.12 -7.82 -14.22
C ILE A 60 21.05 -8.70 -12.97
N GLN A 61 22.02 -9.60 -12.77
CA GLN A 61 22.05 -10.47 -11.58
C GLN A 61 22.19 -9.66 -10.28
N ASP A 62 23.07 -8.65 -10.27
CA ASP A 62 23.22 -7.77 -9.11
C ASP A 62 21.95 -6.97 -8.82
N LEU A 63 21.24 -6.53 -9.85
CA LEU A 63 19.96 -5.86 -9.70
C LEU A 63 18.90 -6.81 -9.12
N GLN A 64 18.87 -8.06 -9.57
CA GLN A 64 18.02 -9.12 -9.03
C GLN A 64 18.29 -9.33 -7.53
N ASN A 65 19.57 -9.47 -7.16
CA ASN A 65 20.00 -9.65 -5.77
C ASN A 65 19.55 -8.46 -4.89
N LYS A 66 19.64 -7.23 -5.40
CA LYS A 66 19.16 -6.03 -4.69
C LYS A 66 17.65 -6.01 -4.53
N VAL A 67 16.90 -6.46 -5.54
CA VAL A 67 15.43 -6.58 -5.47
C VAL A 67 15.03 -7.63 -4.43
N ASP A 68 15.73 -8.76 -4.37
CA ASP A 68 15.48 -9.79 -3.37
C ASP A 68 15.79 -9.31 -1.95
N GLN A 69 16.92 -8.61 -1.78
CA GLN A 69 17.26 -7.94 -0.51
C GLN A 69 16.18 -6.93 -0.10
N PHE A 70 15.65 -6.15 -1.05
CA PHE A 70 14.56 -5.21 -0.79
C PHE A 70 13.31 -5.92 -0.25
N TRP A 71 12.84 -6.99 -0.89
CA TRP A 71 11.66 -7.72 -0.43
C TRP A 71 11.91 -8.43 0.91
N ASN A 72 13.08 -9.04 1.09
CA ASN A 72 13.48 -9.68 2.35
C ASN A 72 13.50 -8.69 3.52
N CYS A 73 13.89 -7.43 3.30
CA CYS A 73 13.82 -6.39 4.32
C CYS A 73 12.38 -6.18 4.80
N PHE A 74 11.40 -6.13 3.90
CA PHE A 74 9.98 -5.97 4.26
C PHE A 74 9.43 -7.21 4.94
N ASP A 75 9.70 -8.39 4.42
CA ASP A 75 9.26 -9.66 5.02
C ASP A 75 9.79 -9.81 6.45
N THR A 76 11.08 -9.55 6.65
CA THR A 76 11.73 -9.55 7.97
C THR A 76 11.10 -8.52 8.90
N SER A 77 10.90 -7.29 8.41
CA SER A 77 10.30 -6.20 9.19
C SER A 77 8.88 -6.53 9.63
N ILE A 78 8.07 -7.17 8.77
CA ILE A 78 6.69 -7.59 9.09
C ILE A 78 6.70 -8.73 10.10
N LYS A 79 7.59 -9.71 9.96
CA LYS A 79 7.71 -10.87 10.86
C LYS A 79 8.21 -10.48 12.25
N MET A 80 9.22 -9.61 12.33
CA MET A 80 9.82 -9.16 13.60
C MET A 80 8.97 -8.14 14.35
N ASN A 81 7.99 -7.50 13.70
CA ASN A 81 7.20 -6.46 14.33
C ASN A 81 6.31 -6.99 15.47
N LYS A 82 6.62 -6.58 16.70
CA LYS A 82 5.91 -6.93 17.93
C LYS A 82 4.65 -6.09 18.19
N ARG A 83 4.38 -5.04 17.41
CA ARG A 83 3.24 -4.10 17.58
C ARG A 83 1.93 -4.60 16.95
N GLY A 84 1.78 -5.92 16.80
CA GLY A 84 0.56 -6.54 16.28
C GLY A 84 0.21 -6.14 14.85
N LEU A 85 -1.08 -6.22 14.51
CA LEU A 85 -1.59 -5.95 13.15
C LEU A 85 -1.36 -4.49 12.72
N ASP A 86 -1.56 -3.52 13.61
CA ASP A 86 -1.40 -2.09 13.29
C ASP A 86 0.05 -1.77 12.88
N GLY A 87 1.02 -2.35 13.58
CA GLY A 87 2.43 -2.22 13.22
C GLY A 87 2.75 -2.80 11.85
N LYS A 88 2.21 -3.98 11.54
CA LYS A 88 2.40 -4.64 10.25
C LYS A 88 1.76 -3.86 9.10
N GLN A 89 0.54 -3.36 9.31
CA GLN A 89 -0.16 -2.52 8.34
C GLN A 89 0.61 -1.22 8.07
N ARG A 90 1.17 -0.58 9.12
CA ARG A 90 2.01 0.61 8.97
C ARG A 90 3.25 0.35 8.12
N ILE A 91 3.99 -0.73 8.36
CA ILE A 91 5.17 -1.08 7.54
C ILE A 91 4.77 -1.32 6.08
N LEU A 92 3.75 -2.15 5.87
CA LEU A 92 3.26 -2.46 4.52
C LEU A 92 2.73 -1.23 3.80
N SER A 93 2.13 -0.29 4.52
CA SER A 93 1.55 0.93 3.95
C SER A 93 2.56 1.76 3.16
N VAL A 94 3.86 1.64 3.44
CA VAL A 94 4.96 2.32 2.71
C VAL A 94 4.95 1.97 1.23
N ILE A 95 4.68 0.71 0.89
CA ILE A 95 4.76 0.18 -0.48
C ILE A 95 3.40 -0.23 -1.05
N ALA A 96 2.36 -0.28 -0.22
CA ALA A 96 1.07 -0.88 -0.56
C ALA A 96 0.36 -0.25 -1.78
N ASN A 97 0.59 1.04 -2.02
CA ASN A 97 0.01 1.77 -3.16
C ASN A 97 0.95 1.86 -4.37
N ASN A 98 2.24 1.57 -4.20
CA ASN A 98 3.25 1.71 -5.25
C ASN A 98 3.39 0.43 -6.10
N PHE A 99 2.96 -0.71 -5.56
CA PHE A 99 3.01 -1.99 -6.25
C PHE A 99 1.62 -2.62 -6.42
N GLY A 100 1.48 -3.39 -7.51
CA GLY A 100 0.30 -4.21 -7.76
C GLY A 100 0.08 -5.26 -6.67
N ARG A 101 -1.20 -5.58 -6.39
CA ARG A 101 -1.59 -6.54 -5.34
C ARG A 101 -0.86 -7.88 -5.50
N TYR A 102 -0.91 -8.43 -6.72
CA TYR A 102 -0.30 -9.71 -7.05
C TYR A 102 1.20 -9.73 -6.70
N LYS A 103 1.92 -8.69 -7.12
CA LYS A 103 3.37 -8.58 -6.90
C LYS A 103 3.74 -8.55 -5.43
N ILE A 104 2.98 -7.82 -4.59
CA ILE A 104 3.23 -7.80 -3.15
C ILE A 104 2.95 -9.17 -2.52
N GLN A 105 1.89 -9.86 -2.96
CA GLN A 105 1.51 -11.15 -2.41
C GLN A 105 2.48 -12.27 -2.76
N GLU A 106 2.94 -12.31 -4.01
CA GLU A 106 3.92 -13.29 -4.46
C GLU A 106 5.23 -13.15 -3.68
N ASN A 107 5.72 -11.91 -3.51
CA ASN A 107 7.00 -11.65 -2.84
C ASN A 107 6.93 -11.77 -1.31
N LEU A 108 5.83 -11.34 -0.67
CA LEU A 108 5.73 -11.29 0.80
C LEU A 108 4.83 -12.38 1.41
N LYS A 109 4.13 -13.18 0.59
CA LYS A 109 3.20 -14.25 1.03
C LYS A 109 2.16 -13.77 2.06
N ILE A 110 1.66 -12.54 1.90
CA ILE A 110 0.70 -11.91 2.82
C ILE A 110 -0.76 -12.10 2.39
N SER A 111 -1.67 -12.07 3.36
CA SER A 111 -3.11 -12.16 3.08
C SER A 111 -3.68 -10.90 2.41
N ASN A 112 -4.78 -11.07 1.67
CA ASN A 112 -5.53 -9.97 1.07
C ASN A 112 -6.00 -8.94 2.11
N ASP A 113 -6.45 -9.41 3.26
CA ASP A 113 -6.98 -8.55 4.32
C ASP A 113 -5.92 -7.63 4.90
N LEU A 114 -4.71 -8.18 5.15
CA LEU A 114 -3.60 -7.39 5.65
C LEU A 114 -3.18 -6.30 4.65
N LEU A 115 -3.13 -6.65 3.35
CA LEU A 115 -2.82 -5.68 2.30
C LEU A 115 -3.90 -4.61 2.15
N ASN A 116 -5.18 -4.99 2.20
CA ASN A 116 -6.30 -4.04 2.16
C ASN A 116 -6.25 -3.07 3.34
N ALA A 117 -5.95 -3.59 4.54
CA ALA A 117 -5.80 -2.78 5.72
C ALA A 117 -4.60 -1.83 5.62
N ALA A 118 -3.46 -2.29 5.06
CA ALA A 118 -2.30 -1.44 4.81
C ALA A 118 -2.57 -0.29 3.82
N ARG A 119 -3.33 -0.55 2.75
CA ARG A 119 -3.74 0.50 1.80
C ARG A 119 -4.66 1.52 2.44
N LYS A 120 -5.68 1.06 3.17
CA LYS A 120 -6.58 1.92 3.93
C LYS A 120 -5.79 2.75 4.97
N TYR A 121 -4.82 2.13 5.64
CA TYR A 121 -3.93 2.81 6.57
C TYR A 121 -3.14 3.93 5.88
N SER A 122 -2.52 3.65 4.72
CA SER A 122 -1.78 4.65 3.95
C SER A 122 -2.66 5.83 3.54
N GLN A 123 -3.93 5.60 3.21
CA GLN A 123 -4.86 6.66 2.80
C GLN A 123 -5.27 7.54 3.98
N ILE A 124 -5.45 6.95 5.16
CA ILE A 124 -5.90 7.69 6.36
C ILE A 124 -4.74 8.41 7.04
N ASN A 125 -3.60 7.74 7.21
CA ASN A 125 -2.50 8.22 8.04
C ASN A 125 -1.28 8.71 7.23
N GLY A 126 -1.21 8.36 5.95
CA GLY A 126 0.01 8.47 5.15
C GLY A 126 0.86 7.19 5.18
N PRO A 127 1.66 6.93 4.14
CA PRO A 127 2.50 5.73 4.03
C PRO A 127 3.60 5.74 5.11
N GLY A 128 3.60 4.73 5.98
CA GLY A 128 4.60 4.56 7.05
C GLY A 128 4.49 5.56 8.22
N TYR A 129 3.54 6.49 8.18
CA TYR A 129 3.33 7.49 9.22
C TYR A 129 2.70 6.89 10.47
N ILE A 130 2.83 7.60 11.58
CA ILE A 130 2.15 7.24 12.83
C ILE A 130 0.65 7.43 12.62
N ALA A 131 -0.16 6.55 13.21
CA ALA A 131 -1.61 6.68 13.15
C ALA A 131 -2.03 8.05 13.68
N ILE A 132 -2.89 8.75 12.94
CA ILE A 132 -3.42 10.04 13.36
C ILE A 132 -4.29 9.80 14.58
N ASN A 133 -3.88 10.34 15.72
CA ASN A 133 -4.71 10.34 16.92
C ASN A 133 -5.94 11.21 16.62
N LYS A 134 -7.13 10.62 16.65
CA LYS A 134 -8.37 11.38 16.57
C LYS A 134 -8.41 12.35 17.75
N SER A 135 -8.77 13.61 17.49
CA SER A 135 -9.02 14.56 18.56
C SER A 135 -10.14 14.04 19.46
N ILE A 136 -9.95 14.13 20.77
CA ILE A 136 -10.99 13.80 21.73
C ILE A 136 -12.02 14.92 21.65
N VAL A 137 -13.22 14.61 21.16
CA VAL A 137 -14.33 15.56 21.11
C VAL A 137 -14.99 15.58 22.48
N THR A 138 -14.70 16.60 23.29
CA THR A 138 -15.45 16.87 24.52
C THR A 138 -16.72 17.67 24.18
N ARG A 139 -17.88 17.16 24.59
CA ARG A 139 -19.16 17.87 24.48
C ARG A 139 -19.62 18.29 25.86
N SER A 140 -19.84 19.58 26.08
CA SER A 140 -20.51 20.10 27.28
C SER A 140 -21.99 20.31 26.98
N ARG A 141 -22.86 19.94 27.92
CA ARG A 141 -24.28 20.32 27.84
C ARG A 141 -24.40 21.82 28.05
N ILE A 142 -25.28 22.46 27.29
CA ILE A 142 -25.67 23.85 27.54
C ILE A 142 -26.29 23.93 28.95
N SER A 143 -26.06 25.04 29.67
CA SER A 143 -26.64 25.21 31.00
C SER A 143 -28.16 25.39 30.91
N LYS A 144 -28.89 24.98 31.95
CA LYS A 144 -30.35 25.18 31.99
C LYS A 144 -30.79 26.63 31.78
N VAL A 145 -29.95 27.58 32.18
CA VAL A 145 -30.19 29.02 32.00
C VAL A 145 -30.15 29.38 30.52
N LYS A 146 -29.06 29.01 29.82
CA LYS A 146 -28.91 29.25 28.39
C LYS A 146 -29.96 28.51 27.56
N ASP A 147 -30.33 27.29 27.95
CA ASP A 147 -31.42 26.55 27.31
C ASP A 147 -32.73 27.36 27.38
N ARG A 148 -33.06 27.93 28.55
CA ARG A 148 -34.27 28.79 28.70
C ARG A 148 -34.17 30.07 27.88
N GLU A 149 -32.99 30.69 27.79
CA GLU A 149 -32.77 31.87 26.96
C GLU A 149 -32.98 31.55 25.48
N PHE A 150 -32.51 30.40 25.00
CA PHE A 150 -32.79 29.93 23.65
C PHE A 150 -34.28 29.72 23.40
N GLU A 151 -34.98 29.03 24.31
CA GLU A 151 -36.42 28.82 24.17
C GLU A 151 -37.20 30.15 24.18
N ALA A 152 -36.83 31.08 25.06
CA ALA A 152 -37.44 32.41 25.09
C ALA A 152 -37.19 33.19 23.80
N PHE A 153 -35.96 33.14 23.28
CA PHE A 153 -35.60 33.81 22.03
C PHE A 153 -36.38 33.26 20.82
N PHE A 154 -36.53 31.93 20.71
CA PHE A 154 -37.27 31.30 19.61
C PHE A 154 -38.80 31.33 19.78
N ALA A 155 -39.31 31.64 20.98
CA ALA A 155 -40.74 31.88 21.20
C ALA A 155 -41.17 33.31 20.82
N ASP A 156 -40.21 34.24 20.74
CA ASP A 156 -40.47 35.64 20.46
C ASP A 156 -40.73 35.89 18.96
N LYS A 157 -41.93 36.40 18.67
CA LYS A 157 -42.37 36.71 17.30
C LYS A 157 -41.63 37.90 16.69
N ASP A 158 -40.93 38.71 17.48
CA ASP A 158 -40.09 39.78 16.96
C ASP A 158 -38.77 39.25 16.40
N ASN A 159 -38.30 38.10 16.91
CA ASN A 159 -37.05 37.46 16.47
C ASN A 159 -37.25 36.40 15.39
N VAL A 160 -38.41 35.72 15.40
CA VAL A 160 -38.71 34.64 14.45
C VAL A 160 -40.06 34.77 13.77
N SER A 161 -40.17 34.17 12.59
CA SER A 161 -41.41 33.97 11.84
C SER A 161 -41.69 32.48 11.65
N MET A 162 -42.95 32.07 11.82
CA MET A 162 -43.38 30.70 11.55
C MET A 162 -43.67 30.52 10.06
N SER A 163 -43.22 29.41 9.50
CA SER A 163 -43.63 29.00 8.16
C SER A 163 -45.12 28.64 8.13
N SER A 164 -45.85 29.17 7.15
CA SER A 164 -47.25 28.81 6.91
C SER A 164 -47.42 27.54 6.07
N TYR A 165 -46.35 27.07 5.39
CA TYR A 165 -46.43 25.98 4.42
C TYR A 165 -45.38 24.87 4.64
N LYS A 166 -44.45 25.03 5.59
CA LYS A 166 -43.47 24.00 5.96
C LYS A 166 -43.54 23.66 7.45
N VAL A 167 -43.70 22.37 7.73
CA VAL A 167 -43.68 21.80 9.08
C VAL A 167 -42.57 20.75 9.19
N HIS A 168 -42.08 20.52 10.40
CA HIS A 168 -41.09 19.49 10.66
C HIS A 168 -41.74 18.10 10.60
N SER A 169 -41.19 17.21 9.75
CA SER A 169 -41.84 15.95 9.35
C SER A 169 -42.14 14.96 10.49
N LYS A 170 -41.44 15.06 11.63
CA LYS A 170 -41.67 14.16 12.79
C LYS A 170 -42.62 14.73 13.84
N THR A 171 -42.66 16.05 13.99
CA THR A 171 -43.38 16.72 15.10
C THR A 171 -44.60 17.48 14.60
N ASN A 172 -44.76 17.66 13.28
CA ASN A 172 -45.80 18.48 12.64
C ASN A 172 -45.84 19.93 13.13
N LEU A 173 -44.79 20.41 13.80
CA LEU A 173 -44.67 21.80 14.24
C LEU A 173 -44.17 22.68 13.07
N PRO A 174 -44.63 23.93 12.96
CA PRO A 174 -44.11 24.88 11.97
C PRO A 174 -42.59 25.07 12.08
N ILE A 175 -41.91 25.17 10.94
CA ILE A 175 -40.49 25.56 10.93
C ILE A 175 -40.39 27.06 11.23
N LEU A 176 -39.49 27.43 12.14
CA LEU A 176 -39.18 28.82 12.50
C LEU A 176 -38.04 29.36 11.64
N TYR A 177 -38.18 30.58 11.13
CA TYR A 177 -37.13 31.34 10.45
C TYR A 177 -36.76 32.58 11.25
N LEU A 178 -35.47 32.87 11.38
CA LEU A 178 -35.00 34.14 11.95
C LEU A 178 -35.44 35.30 11.07
N LYS A 179 -35.95 36.36 11.69
CA LYS A 179 -36.26 37.61 11.00
C LYS A 179 -34.96 38.37 10.72
N ASP A 180 -34.89 38.97 9.52
CA ASP A 180 -33.80 39.89 9.19
C ASP A 180 -34.18 41.28 9.74
N ASN A 181 -33.39 41.80 10.68
CA ASN A 181 -33.58 43.10 11.31
C ASN A 181 -32.70 44.19 10.69
N LYS A 182 -32.21 43.99 9.45
CA LYS A 182 -31.49 45.05 8.75
C LYS A 182 -32.40 46.26 8.56
N GLU A 183 -32.03 47.38 9.19
CA GLU A 183 -32.57 48.69 8.84
C GLU A 183 -32.28 48.93 7.36
N ALA A 184 -33.32 49.28 6.59
CA ALA A 184 -33.14 49.67 5.20
C ALA A 184 -32.27 50.94 5.15
N LEU A 185 -31.09 50.81 4.54
CA LEU A 185 -30.14 51.90 4.29
C LEU A 185 -30.75 52.97 3.38
#